data_AF-A0AAU6JKB3-F1
#
_entry.id   AF-A0AAU6JKB3-F1
#
_cell.length_a   1.000
_cell.length_b   1.000
_cell.length_c   1.000
_cell.angle_alpha   90.00
_cell.angle_beta   90.00
_cell.angle_gamma   90.00
#
_symmetry.space_group_name_H-M   'P 1'
#
loop_
_entity.id
_entity.type
_entity.pdbx_description
1 polymer ?
#
loop_
_entity_poly.entity_id
_entity_poly.type
_entity_poly.pdbx_seq_one_letter_code
_entity_poly.pdbx_strand_id
1 'polypeptide(L)'
;MPEARTYGRRRAVPAAKPAAEKPARTASSETAVSRREVITGRVVKTGAASTTQAGWDDVDKVASAAGGGDLYLKVNENRMVIKILGDGPFDVFASHWIDEIEDGSKSIRCWGNATCPLCQIGDKAKRFSACFDVVSLEDPEVPVMKVWDVGIKIARQLKEIASDDKRGPLNRPDLYFTIRKETKKKSVEYTLERVKERDLDEEYNVAPLGEEELRAFQAECHEYGDKVKEALDEDAMEEIVRLLMDDA
;
A
#
# COMPACT_ATOMS: atom_id res chain seq x y z
N MET A 1 -1.52 -15.83 -57.80
CA MET A 1 -0.64 -14.94 -58.57
C MET A 1 -0.73 -13.56 -57.95
N PRO A 2 0.34 -12.86 -57.54
CA PRO A 2 1.72 -13.22 -57.18
C PRO A 2 1.88 -13.11 -55.62
N GLU A 3 2.98 -13.31 -54.89
CA GLU A 3 4.37 -13.69 -55.16
C GLU A 3 4.94 -14.30 -53.86
N ALA A 4 5.77 -15.33 -54.01
CA ALA A 4 6.65 -15.86 -52.99
C ALA A 4 8.02 -15.19 -53.07
N ARG A 5 8.83 -15.33 -52.00
CA ARG A 5 10.32 -15.32 -51.89
C ARG A 5 10.80 -14.34 -50.79
N THR A 6 11.82 -14.58 -49.97
CA THR A 6 12.75 -15.71 -49.72
C THR A 6 13.63 -15.31 -48.52
N TYR A 7 13.97 -16.29 -47.68
CA TYR A 7 15.25 -16.55 -47.01
C TYR A 7 16.18 -15.40 -46.56
N GLY A 8 16.45 -15.39 -45.24
CA GLY A 8 17.79 -15.75 -44.73
C GLY A 8 18.69 -14.61 -44.24
N ARG A 9 19.08 -14.66 -42.95
CA ARG A 9 20.49 -14.64 -42.51
C ARG A 9 20.60 -14.86 -40.99
N ARG A 10 21.24 -15.98 -40.63
CA ARG A 10 21.93 -16.13 -39.34
C ARG A 10 23.27 -15.40 -39.42
N ARG A 11 23.67 -14.74 -38.33
CA ARG A 11 25.05 -14.47 -37.84
C ARG A 11 24.90 -13.49 -36.68
N ALA A 12 25.65 -13.51 -35.60
CA ALA A 12 26.62 -14.43 -35.03
C ALA A 12 26.76 -14.01 -33.56
N VAL A 13 26.95 -14.96 -32.66
CA VAL A 13 27.28 -14.71 -31.25
C VAL A 13 28.77 -14.36 -31.16
N PRO A 14 29.19 -13.26 -30.53
CA PRO A 14 30.58 -13.08 -30.13
C PRO A 14 30.88 -13.68 -28.76
N ALA A 15 32.10 -14.19 -28.67
CA ALA A 15 32.63 -15.10 -27.67
C ALA A 15 33.02 -14.43 -26.35
N ALA A 16 33.16 -15.29 -25.33
CA ALA A 16 33.62 -14.98 -23.98
C ALA A 16 35.16 -14.98 -23.83
N LYS A 17 35.58 -14.38 -22.68
CA LYS A 17 36.85 -14.47 -21.91
C LYS A 17 37.90 -13.36 -22.15
N PRO A 18 38.84 -13.09 -21.20
CA PRO A 18 39.09 -13.71 -19.88
C PRO A 18 39.26 -12.72 -18.69
N ALA A 19 39.50 -13.30 -17.51
CA ALA A 19 39.75 -12.67 -16.20
C ALA A 19 41.21 -12.23 -15.97
N ALA A 20 41.39 -11.17 -15.17
CA ALA A 20 42.48 -10.80 -14.24
C ALA A 20 42.16 -9.33 -13.82
N GLU A 21 42.43 -8.77 -12.64
CA GLU A 21 43.42 -9.00 -11.59
C GLU A 21 43.00 -8.14 -10.36
N LYS A 22 43.34 -8.56 -9.13
CA LYS A 22 43.18 -7.76 -7.89
C LYS A 22 44.34 -6.76 -7.73
N PRO A 23 44.08 -5.59 -7.11
CA PRO A 23 44.93 -5.14 -5.99
C PRO A 23 44.07 -4.64 -4.81
N ALA A 24 44.33 -5.09 -3.59
CA ALA A 24 45.30 -4.59 -2.60
C ALA A 24 44.71 -3.50 -1.68
N ARG A 25 44.67 -3.84 -0.38
CA ARG A 25 44.24 -3.02 0.75
C ARG A 25 45.31 -1.95 1.06
N THR A 26 44.87 -0.72 1.36
CA THR A 26 45.51 0.16 2.35
C THR A 26 44.50 1.18 2.87
N ALA A 27 44.73 1.60 4.11
CA ALA A 27 43.76 2.17 5.04
C ALA A 27 43.71 3.72 5.06
N SER A 28 42.74 4.20 5.84
CA SER A 28 42.66 5.49 6.58
C SER A 28 42.27 6.77 5.83
N SER A 29 41.06 7.26 6.14
CA SER A 29 40.77 8.63 6.63
C SER A 29 39.24 8.73 6.85
N GLU A 30 38.75 8.65 8.08
CA GLU A 30 38.34 9.82 8.87
C GLU A 30 37.13 10.59 8.28
N THR A 31 35.99 10.35 8.95
CA THR A 31 34.99 11.36 9.37
C THR A 31 34.30 12.20 8.30
N ALA A 32 33.12 11.72 7.86
CA ALA A 32 31.95 12.56 7.62
C ALA A 32 30.69 11.66 7.62
N VAL A 33 30.22 11.28 8.81
CA VAL A 33 28.88 10.72 8.97
C VAL A 33 27.91 11.86 8.71
N SER A 34 27.50 12.00 7.44
CA SER A 34 26.41 12.89 7.05
C SER A 34 25.14 12.37 7.69
N ARG A 35 24.72 13.08 8.73
CA ARG A 35 23.51 12.91 9.50
C ARG A 35 22.31 13.31 8.63
N ARG A 36 21.87 12.39 7.76
CA ARG A 36 20.49 12.37 7.24
C ARG A 36 19.79 11.24 7.96
N GLU A 37 19.39 11.52 9.20
CA GLU A 37 18.44 10.66 9.89
C GLU A 37 17.12 10.74 9.14
N VAL A 38 16.64 9.55 8.81
CA VAL A 38 15.48 9.27 7.99
C VAL A 38 14.24 9.72 8.77
N ILE A 39 13.54 10.73 8.26
CA ILE A 39 12.21 11.12 8.74
C ILE A 39 11.23 10.03 8.29
N THR A 40 11.20 8.91 9.01
CA THR A 40 10.11 7.95 8.95
C THR A 40 9.57 7.76 10.36
N GLY A 41 8.51 8.51 10.69
CA GLY A 41 7.69 8.27 11.87
C GLY A 41 6.99 6.92 11.78
N ARG A 42 7.69 5.85 12.16
CA ARG A 42 7.12 4.50 12.21
C ARG A 42 7.62 3.76 13.45
N VAL A 43 6.86 3.84 14.53
CA VAL A 43 7.01 2.97 15.70
C VAL A 43 5.92 1.90 15.61
N VAL A 44 6.29 0.69 15.21
CA VAL A 44 5.39 -0.47 15.27
C VAL A 44 5.47 -1.05 16.68
N LYS A 45 4.36 -1.03 17.40
CA LYS A 45 4.22 -1.73 18.68
C LYS A 45 3.92 -3.20 18.40
N THR A 46 4.93 -4.07 18.51
CA THR A 46 4.75 -5.53 18.41
C THR A 46 4.40 -6.12 19.77
N GLY A 47 3.23 -6.76 19.87
CA GLY A 47 2.83 -7.63 20.97
C GLY A 47 2.92 -9.10 20.55
N ALA A 48 3.57 -9.92 21.37
CA ALA A 48 4.00 -11.31 21.14
C ALA A 48 2.83 -12.33 21.08
N ALA A 49 2.93 -13.56 20.55
CA ALA A 49 4.09 -14.43 20.36
C ALA A 49 3.80 -15.52 19.31
N SER A 50 4.80 -15.92 18.51
CA SER A 50 4.86 -17.28 17.97
C SER A 50 6.30 -17.74 17.83
N THR A 51 6.50 -19.04 18.05
CA THR A 51 7.76 -19.75 18.26
C THR A 51 8.80 -19.47 17.17
N THR A 52 9.94 -18.90 17.56
CA THR A 52 11.07 -18.59 16.68
C THR A 52 11.74 -19.88 16.17
N GLN A 53 11.52 -20.21 14.90
CA GLN A 53 12.54 -20.91 14.10
C GLN A 53 13.43 -19.83 13.47
N ALA A 54 14.75 -20.03 13.54
CA ALA A 54 15.75 -19.03 13.13
C ALA A 54 16.62 -19.60 12.00
N GLY A 55 16.77 -18.84 10.91
CA GLY A 55 17.67 -19.13 9.79
C GLY A 55 17.77 -17.94 8.82
N TRP A 56 18.87 -17.85 8.06
CA TRP A 56 19.07 -16.77 7.06
C TRP A 56 18.00 -16.80 5.96
N ASP A 57 17.43 -17.97 5.66
CA ASP A 57 16.29 -18.10 4.73
C ASP A 57 14.99 -17.48 5.28
N ASP A 58 14.86 -17.36 6.60
CA ASP A 58 13.74 -16.64 7.24
C ASP A 58 14.00 -15.14 7.33
N VAL A 59 15.26 -14.70 7.27
CA VAL A 59 15.60 -13.27 7.17
C VAL A 59 15.13 -12.69 5.85
N ASP A 60 15.28 -13.40 4.72
CA ASP A 60 14.76 -12.92 3.42
C ASP A 60 13.23 -12.99 3.34
N LYS A 61 12.59 -13.97 3.98
CA LYS A 61 11.11 -14.05 4.09
C LYS A 61 10.55 -12.95 4.99
N VAL A 62 11.19 -12.71 6.14
CA VAL A 62 10.82 -11.64 7.07
C VAL A 62 11.22 -10.28 6.51
N ALA A 63 12.30 -10.13 5.75
CA ALA A 63 12.66 -8.86 5.09
C ALA A 63 11.74 -8.56 3.89
N SER A 64 11.26 -9.59 3.19
CA SER A 64 10.24 -9.44 2.14
C SER A 64 8.86 -9.12 2.72
N ALA A 65 8.52 -9.67 3.90
CA ALA A 65 7.29 -9.38 4.64
C ALA A 65 7.35 -8.09 5.48
N ALA A 66 8.53 -7.69 5.96
CA ALA A 66 8.78 -6.49 6.76
C ALA A 66 9.27 -5.31 5.92
N GLY A 67 9.37 -5.47 4.59
CA GLY A 67 9.46 -4.36 3.66
C GLY A 67 8.19 -3.53 3.80
N GLY A 68 8.29 -2.36 4.40
CA GLY A 68 7.19 -1.45 4.76
C GLY A 68 6.28 -0.95 3.63
N GLY A 69 6.25 -1.60 2.47
CA GLY A 69 5.30 -1.44 1.37
C GLY A 69 4.21 -2.52 1.31
N ASP A 70 4.14 -3.43 2.28
CA ASP A 70 3.17 -4.55 2.32
C ASP A 70 1.97 -4.33 3.26
N LEU A 71 1.92 -3.23 4.02
CA LEU A 71 0.75 -2.93 4.86
C LEU A 71 -0.47 -2.51 4.04
N TYR A 72 -0.26 -1.73 2.98
CA TYR A 72 -1.34 -1.16 2.19
C TYR A 72 -1.71 -2.05 1.01
N LEU A 73 -3.01 -2.21 0.78
CA LEU A 73 -3.53 -2.89 -0.41
C LEU A 73 -3.21 -2.06 -1.66
N LYS A 74 -2.43 -2.65 -2.57
CA LYS A 74 -2.11 -2.05 -3.87
C LYS A 74 -3.05 -2.59 -4.94
N VAL A 75 -4.11 -1.85 -5.22
CA VAL A 75 -5.03 -2.21 -6.30
C VAL A 75 -4.30 -2.17 -7.64
N ASN A 76 -4.44 -3.23 -8.44
CA ASN A 76 -3.87 -3.33 -9.78
C ASN A 76 -4.98 -3.36 -10.86
N GLU A 77 -4.59 -3.51 -12.13
CA GLU A 77 -5.54 -3.49 -13.26
C GLU A 77 -6.33 -4.80 -13.37
N ASN A 78 -5.80 -5.88 -12.78
CA ASN A 78 -6.51 -7.14 -12.69
C ASN A 78 -7.60 -7.03 -11.63
N ARG A 79 -8.64 -7.83 -11.80
CA ARG A 79 -9.72 -7.92 -10.83
C ARG A 79 -9.23 -8.72 -9.63
N MET A 80 -9.16 -8.08 -8.48
CA MET A 80 -8.73 -8.67 -7.20
C MET A 80 -9.95 -8.89 -6.32
N VAL A 81 -10.03 -10.03 -5.63
CA VAL A 81 -11.06 -10.28 -4.63
C VAL A 81 -10.56 -9.83 -3.25
N ILE A 82 -11.41 -9.11 -2.52
CA ILE A 82 -11.15 -8.68 -1.16
C ILE A 82 -12.34 -8.95 -0.24
N LYS A 83 -12.04 -9.07 1.04
CA LYS A 83 -13.02 -9.12 2.14
C LYS A 83 -12.85 -7.88 3.02
N ILE A 84 -13.89 -7.08 3.20
CA ILE A 84 -13.87 -5.98 4.18
C ILE A 84 -14.24 -6.53 5.55
N LEU A 85 -13.45 -6.20 6.58
CA LEU A 85 -13.61 -6.75 7.93
C LEU A 85 -14.42 -5.85 8.87
N GLY A 86 -14.31 -4.54 8.69
CA GLY A 86 -15.07 -3.53 9.45
C GLY A 86 -16.42 -3.16 8.80
N ASP A 87 -17.35 -2.66 9.59
CA ASP A 87 -18.60 -2.06 9.11
C ASP A 87 -18.44 -0.61 8.59
N GLY A 88 -17.27 -0.01 8.83
CA GLY A 88 -16.88 1.32 8.37
C GLY A 88 -15.36 1.53 8.33
N PRO A 89 -14.89 2.72 7.93
CA PRO A 89 -13.47 3.04 7.96
C PRO A 89 -13.01 3.26 9.40
N PHE A 90 -11.86 2.69 9.76
CA PHE A 90 -11.27 2.88 11.09
C PHE A 90 -10.52 4.22 11.22
N ASP A 91 -9.97 4.74 10.10
CA ASP A 91 -9.30 6.04 10.04
C ASP A 91 -9.82 6.87 8.86
N VAL A 92 -9.98 8.18 9.06
CA VAL A 92 -10.36 9.13 8.00
C VAL A 92 -9.56 10.42 8.19
N PHE A 93 -8.88 10.86 7.13
CA PHE A 93 -8.06 12.07 7.19
C PHE A 93 -7.91 12.77 5.84
N ALA A 94 -7.46 14.02 5.89
CA ALA A 94 -7.01 14.76 4.73
C ALA A 94 -5.47 14.86 4.76
N SER A 95 -4.84 14.88 3.60
CA SER A 95 -3.40 15.05 3.45
C SER A 95 -3.06 16.20 2.50
N HIS A 96 -1.97 16.88 2.86
CA HIS A 96 -1.20 17.77 1.99
C HIS A 96 -0.36 16.94 1.01
N TRP A 97 -0.15 17.46 -0.19
CA TRP A 97 0.69 16.81 -1.20
C TRP A 97 1.83 17.75 -1.56
N ILE A 98 3.05 17.37 -1.20
CA ILE A 98 4.25 18.19 -1.33
C ILE A 98 5.13 17.56 -2.41
N ASP A 99 5.28 18.23 -3.54
CA ASP A 99 5.99 17.70 -4.70
C ASP A 99 7.51 17.80 -4.55
N GLU A 100 7.96 18.72 -3.71
CA GLU A 100 9.34 19.05 -3.35
C GLU A 100 10.01 17.97 -2.50
N ILE A 101 9.21 17.08 -1.87
CA ILE A 101 9.73 15.90 -1.17
C ILE A 101 10.22 14.90 -2.23
N GLU A 102 11.54 14.79 -2.39
CA GLU A 102 12.19 13.84 -3.30
C GLU A 102 12.22 12.42 -2.74
N ASP A 103 12.54 12.30 -1.45
CA ASP A 103 12.67 11.03 -0.74
C ASP A 103 11.52 10.82 0.25
N GLY A 104 10.86 9.66 0.16
CA GLY A 104 9.77 9.28 1.07
C GLY A 104 8.37 9.59 0.55
N SER A 105 7.41 9.75 1.48
CA SER A 105 6.00 9.97 1.11
C SER A 105 5.73 11.45 0.87
N LYS A 106 5.37 11.81 -0.36
CA LYS A 106 4.88 13.15 -0.73
C LYS A 106 3.57 13.55 -0.07
N SER A 107 2.87 12.61 0.57
CA SER A 107 1.62 12.87 1.27
C SER A 107 1.92 13.12 2.75
N ILE A 108 1.47 14.25 3.30
CA ILE A 108 1.61 14.58 4.73
C ILE A 108 0.22 14.72 5.35
N ARG A 109 -0.07 13.99 6.43
CA ARG A 109 -1.38 14.05 7.10
C ARG A 109 -1.59 15.45 7.68
N CYS A 110 -2.71 16.07 7.33
CA CYS A 110 -3.11 17.36 7.90
C CYS A 110 -3.53 17.18 9.36
N TRP A 111 -3.21 18.15 10.21
CA TRP A 111 -3.68 18.18 11.59
C TRP A 111 -5.20 18.42 11.72
N GLY A 112 -5.86 18.82 10.61
CA GLY A 112 -7.30 19.01 10.57
C GLY A 112 -7.81 20.23 11.34
N ASN A 113 -6.91 21.14 11.74
CA ASN A 113 -7.22 22.35 12.49
C ASN A 113 -6.55 23.59 11.85
N ALA A 114 -6.89 24.77 12.36
CA ALA A 114 -6.38 26.05 11.86
C ALA A 114 -4.89 26.29 12.20
N THR A 115 -4.29 25.46 13.05
CA THR A 115 -2.88 25.58 13.46
C THR A 115 -1.95 24.69 12.65
N CYS A 116 -2.45 23.95 11.66
CA CYS A 116 -1.61 23.19 10.74
C CYS A 116 -0.67 24.14 9.98
N PRO A 117 0.67 24.03 10.12
CA PRO A 117 1.62 24.96 9.51
C PRO A 117 1.47 25.04 7.98
N LEU A 118 1.25 23.90 7.33
CA LEU A 118 0.99 23.84 5.88
C LEU A 118 -0.30 24.58 5.47
N CYS A 119 -1.37 24.49 6.27
CA CYS A 119 -2.58 25.27 6.02
C CYS A 119 -2.35 26.78 6.18
N GLN A 120 -1.50 27.19 7.12
CA GLN A 120 -1.22 28.60 7.39
C GLN A 120 -0.48 29.29 6.25
N ILE A 121 0.42 28.58 5.56
CA ILE A 121 1.08 29.07 4.34
C ILE A 121 0.21 28.95 3.08
N GLY A 122 -1.06 28.54 3.23
CA GLY A 122 -2.03 28.46 2.15
C GLY A 122 -2.05 27.14 1.39
N ASP A 123 -1.23 26.15 1.76
CA ASP A 123 -1.34 24.80 1.19
C ASP A 123 -2.59 24.09 1.73
N LYS A 124 -3.42 23.59 0.82
CA LYS A 124 -4.71 23.00 1.17
C LYS A 124 -4.62 21.49 1.12
N ALA A 125 -4.95 20.84 2.24
CA ALA A 125 -5.12 19.40 2.30
C ALA A 125 -6.31 18.95 1.42
N LYS A 126 -6.02 18.56 0.18
CA LYS A 126 -7.03 18.16 -0.81
C LYS A 126 -7.24 16.65 -0.89
N ARG A 127 -6.26 15.86 -0.46
CA ARG A 127 -6.30 14.40 -0.61
C ARG A 127 -7.05 13.78 0.56
N PHE A 128 -8.30 13.39 0.31
CA PHE A 128 -9.10 12.62 1.26
C PHE A 128 -8.70 11.14 1.24
N SER A 129 -8.57 10.57 2.43
CA SER A 129 -8.31 9.14 2.66
C SER A 129 -9.30 8.61 3.70
N ALA A 130 -9.86 7.43 3.42
CA ALA A 130 -10.59 6.61 4.37
C ALA A 130 -9.96 5.21 4.36
N CYS A 131 -9.61 4.68 5.53
CA CYS A 131 -8.86 3.45 5.66
C CYS A 131 -9.76 2.34 6.21
N PHE A 132 -9.70 1.18 5.56
CA PHE A 132 -10.46 -0.01 5.92
C PHE A 132 -9.50 -1.19 6.11
N ASP A 133 -9.80 -2.05 7.08
CA ASP A 133 -9.16 -3.34 7.17
C ASP A 133 -9.81 -4.32 6.20
N VAL A 134 -8.96 -4.94 5.38
CA VAL A 134 -9.40 -5.89 4.37
C VAL A 134 -8.50 -7.11 4.34
N VAL A 135 -9.04 -8.26 3.95
CA VAL A 135 -8.25 -9.42 3.56
C VAL A 135 -8.15 -9.43 2.04
N SER A 136 -6.92 -9.46 1.53
CA SER A 136 -6.64 -9.66 0.12
C SER A 136 -6.62 -11.16 -0.19
N LEU A 137 -7.36 -11.54 -1.23
CA LEU A 137 -7.41 -12.91 -1.76
C LEU A 137 -6.78 -12.96 -3.16
N GLU A 138 -5.75 -12.12 -3.40
CA GLU A 138 -4.99 -12.15 -4.65
C GLU A 138 -4.23 -13.48 -4.81
N ASP A 139 -3.69 -13.99 -3.70
CA ASP A 139 -3.23 -15.37 -3.56
C ASP A 139 -4.27 -16.14 -2.71
N PRO A 140 -5.10 -17.01 -3.31
CA PRO A 140 -6.15 -17.73 -2.59
C PRO A 140 -5.62 -18.68 -1.52
N GLU A 141 -4.38 -19.17 -1.65
CA GLU A 141 -3.78 -20.09 -0.66
C GLU A 141 -3.22 -19.34 0.55
N VAL A 142 -2.93 -18.05 0.40
CA VAL A 142 -2.35 -17.21 1.46
C VAL A 142 -3.13 -15.89 1.59
N PRO A 143 -4.32 -15.89 2.22
CA PRO A 143 -5.05 -14.66 2.52
C PRO A 143 -4.22 -13.73 3.42
N VAL A 144 -4.11 -12.45 3.05
CA VAL A 144 -3.32 -11.48 3.83
C VAL A 144 -4.17 -10.26 4.21
N MET A 145 -4.14 -9.91 5.49
CA MET A 145 -4.74 -8.66 5.98
C MET A 145 -3.92 -7.45 5.51
N LYS A 146 -4.61 -6.44 4.98
CA LYS A 146 -4.06 -5.20 4.46
C LYS A 146 -4.93 -4.02 4.90
N VAL A 147 -4.33 -2.84 4.94
CA VAL A 147 -5.07 -1.58 5.00
C VAL A 147 -5.39 -1.10 3.60
N TRP A 148 -6.67 -0.89 3.31
CA TRP A 148 -7.11 -0.29 2.06
C TRP A 148 -7.40 1.20 2.25
N ASP A 149 -6.50 2.05 1.74
CA ASP A 149 -6.69 3.50 1.66
C ASP A 149 -7.51 3.86 0.42
N VAL A 150 -8.72 4.38 0.62
CA VAL A 150 -9.63 4.75 -0.46
C VAL A 150 -9.92 6.24 -0.52
N GLY A 151 -10.05 6.74 -1.75
CA GLY A 151 -10.51 8.09 -2.01
C GLY A 151 -12.03 8.26 -1.81
N ILE A 152 -12.46 9.52 -1.78
CA ILE A 152 -13.85 9.92 -1.45
C ILE A 152 -14.94 9.24 -2.29
N LYS A 153 -14.66 8.92 -3.57
CA LYS A 153 -15.65 8.28 -4.46
C LYS A 153 -15.99 6.87 -3.99
N ILE A 154 -14.97 6.06 -3.73
CA ILE A 154 -15.14 4.68 -3.24
C ILE A 154 -15.71 4.69 -1.82
N ALA A 155 -15.22 5.59 -0.94
CA ALA A 155 -15.77 5.73 0.40
C ALA A 155 -17.29 6.02 0.41
N ARG A 156 -17.77 6.85 -0.53
CA ARG A 156 -19.21 7.10 -0.69
C ARG A 156 -19.98 5.89 -1.18
N GLN A 157 -19.45 5.15 -2.17
CA GLN A 157 -20.05 3.90 -2.63
C GLN A 157 -20.16 2.86 -1.51
N LEU A 158 -19.10 2.70 -0.72
CA LEU A 158 -19.09 1.81 0.44
C LEU A 158 -20.11 2.26 1.49
N LYS A 159 -20.21 3.57 1.78
CA LYS A 159 -21.22 4.10 2.69
C LYS A 159 -22.66 3.79 2.22
N GLU A 160 -22.94 3.94 0.93
CA GLU A 160 -24.25 3.62 0.35
C GLU A 160 -24.59 2.14 0.47
N ILE A 161 -23.60 1.25 0.33
CA ILE A 161 -23.77 -0.19 0.55
C ILE A 161 -24.00 -0.48 2.04
N ALA A 162 -23.20 0.13 2.92
CA ALA A 162 -23.28 -0.07 4.37
C ALA A 162 -24.63 0.38 4.96
N SER A 163 -25.18 1.49 4.47
CA SER A 163 -26.44 2.07 4.96
C SER A 163 -27.70 1.42 4.39
N ASP A 164 -27.57 0.47 3.46
CA ASP A 164 -28.70 -0.21 2.85
C ASP A 164 -28.95 -1.56 3.55
N ASP A 165 -30.12 -1.72 4.18
CA ASP A 165 -30.48 -2.90 4.96
C ASP A 165 -30.37 -4.24 4.20
N LYS A 166 -30.48 -4.22 2.87
CA LYS A 166 -30.40 -5.42 2.04
C LYS A 166 -28.97 -5.72 1.58
N ARG A 167 -28.15 -4.67 1.46
CA ARG A 167 -26.81 -4.75 0.86
C ARG A 167 -25.68 -4.69 1.89
N GLY A 168 -25.91 -4.07 3.04
CA GLY A 168 -25.00 -4.01 4.17
C GLY A 168 -25.30 -5.08 5.23
N PRO A 169 -24.53 -5.11 6.33
CA PRO A 169 -23.29 -4.33 6.54
C PRO A 169 -22.13 -4.81 5.65
N LEU A 170 -21.06 -4.00 5.54
CA LEU A 170 -19.92 -4.29 4.65
C LEU A 170 -19.16 -5.58 5.03
N ASN A 171 -19.14 -5.90 6.31
CA ASN A 171 -18.42 -7.03 6.90
C ASN A 171 -19.26 -8.31 7.04
N ARG A 172 -20.41 -8.40 6.35
CA ARG A 172 -21.22 -9.62 6.30
C ARG A 172 -20.36 -10.83 5.90
N PRO A 173 -20.49 -12.00 6.54
CA PRO A 173 -19.65 -13.16 6.26
C PRO A 173 -19.77 -13.64 4.80
N ASP A 174 -20.95 -13.54 4.19
CA ASP A 174 -21.26 -13.97 2.82
C ASP A 174 -20.93 -12.95 1.72
N LEU A 175 -20.44 -11.77 2.11
CA LEU A 175 -20.20 -10.64 1.19
C LEU A 175 -18.71 -10.42 0.93
N TYR A 176 -18.35 -10.43 -0.34
CA TYR A 176 -17.01 -10.13 -0.83
C TYR A 176 -17.10 -9.00 -1.86
N PHE A 177 -15.94 -8.46 -2.21
CA PHE A 177 -15.86 -7.40 -3.20
C PHE A 177 -14.77 -7.72 -4.20
N THR A 178 -15.01 -7.37 -5.45
CA THR A 178 -13.93 -7.28 -6.42
C THR A 178 -13.57 -5.83 -6.66
N ILE A 179 -12.27 -5.60 -6.77
CA ILE A 179 -11.73 -4.28 -7.08
C ILE A 179 -10.75 -4.38 -8.24
N ARG A 180 -10.75 -3.35 -9.07
CA ARG A 180 -9.70 -3.13 -10.08
C ARG A 180 -9.55 -1.64 -10.31
N LYS A 181 -8.37 -1.24 -10.79
CA LYS A 181 -8.15 0.11 -11.30
C LYS A 181 -8.10 0.10 -12.83
N GLU A 182 -8.72 1.09 -13.45
CA GLU A 182 -8.63 1.36 -14.87
C GLU A 182 -7.92 2.70 -15.07
N THR A 183 -6.80 2.68 -15.81
CA THR A 183 -6.07 3.90 -16.16
C THR A 183 -6.62 4.48 -17.45
N LYS A 184 -7.46 5.52 -17.36
CA LYS A 184 -8.03 6.23 -18.52
C LYS A 184 -7.27 7.55 -18.74
N LYS A 185 -6.38 7.58 -19.73
CA LYS A 185 -5.55 8.75 -20.11
C LYS A 185 -4.76 9.33 -18.93
N LYS A 186 -5.31 10.33 -18.24
CA LYS A 186 -4.71 11.05 -17.11
C LYS A 186 -5.42 10.80 -15.78
N SER A 187 -6.43 9.92 -15.75
CA SER A 187 -7.21 9.63 -14.56
C SER A 187 -7.20 8.13 -14.26
N VAL A 188 -7.13 7.79 -12.98
CA VAL A 188 -7.35 6.44 -12.48
C VAL A 188 -8.78 6.34 -11.99
N GLU A 189 -9.52 5.36 -12.49
CA GLU A 189 -10.87 5.03 -12.05
C GLU A 189 -10.84 3.68 -11.36
N TYR A 190 -11.56 3.54 -10.25
CA TYR A 190 -11.68 2.27 -9.54
C TYR A 190 -13.07 1.69 -9.78
N THR A 191 -13.13 0.41 -10.14
CA THR A 191 -14.37 -0.35 -10.21
C THR A 191 -14.47 -1.23 -8.98
N LEU A 192 -15.57 -1.11 -8.25
CA LEU A 192 -15.90 -1.91 -7.07
C LEU A 192 -17.21 -2.65 -7.35
N GLU A 193 -17.19 -3.98 -7.27
CA GLU A 193 -18.36 -4.83 -7.47
C GLU A 193 -18.54 -5.76 -6.27
N ARG A 194 -19.79 -6.06 -5.92
CA ARG A 194 -20.09 -7.02 -4.85
C ARG A 194 -20.14 -8.42 -5.42
N VAL A 195 -19.55 -9.36 -4.69
CA VAL A 195 -19.54 -10.78 -5.03
C VAL A 195 -20.11 -11.54 -3.85
N LYS A 196 -21.01 -12.49 -4.12
CA LYS A 196 -21.53 -13.37 -3.07
C LYS A 196 -20.60 -14.54 -2.92
N GLU A 197 -20.51 -15.07 -1.70
CA GLU A 197 -19.69 -16.22 -1.36
C GLU A 197 -19.82 -17.39 -2.35
N ARG A 198 -21.05 -17.75 -2.73
CA ARG A 198 -21.34 -18.85 -3.67
C ARG A 198 -20.75 -18.66 -5.08
N ASP A 199 -20.50 -17.41 -5.48
CA ASP A 199 -20.01 -17.07 -6.82
C ASP A 199 -18.46 -16.99 -6.82
N LEU A 200 -17.80 -17.11 -5.65
CA LEU A 200 -16.33 -16.96 -5.53
C LEU A 200 -15.53 -18.05 -6.25
N ASP A 201 -15.87 -19.31 -6.00
CA ASP A 201 -15.14 -20.44 -6.56
C ASP A 201 -15.35 -20.51 -8.09
N GLU A 202 -16.61 -20.40 -8.52
CA GLU A 202 -16.99 -20.52 -9.93
C GLU A 202 -16.46 -19.38 -10.81
N GLU A 203 -16.51 -18.13 -10.34
CA GLU A 203 -16.13 -16.97 -11.16
C GLU A 203 -14.69 -16.49 -10.91
N TYR A 204 -14.13 -16.76 -9.72
CA TYR A 204 -12.86 -16.18 -9.29
C TYR A 204 -11.82 -17.21 -8.86
N ASN A 205 -12.15 -18.50 -8.78
CA ASN A 205 -11.25 -19.56 -8.29
C ASN A 205 -10.68 -19.23 -6.90
N VAL A 206 -11.54 -18.69 -6.04
CA VAL A 206 -11.23 -18.31 -4.66
C VAL A 206 -12.14 -19.08 -3.72
N ALA A 207 -11.56 -19.81 -2.78
CA ALA A 207 -12.33 -20.42 -1.70
C ALA A 207 -12.81 -19.34 -0.71
N PRO A 208 -14.03 -19.45 -0.19
CA PRO A 208 -14.49 -18.54 0.86
C PRO A 208 -13.67 -18.74 2.14
N LEU A 209 -13.43 -17.65 2.87
CA LEU A 209 -12.77 -17.69 4.18
C LEU A 209 -13.64 -18.45 5.18
N GLY A 210 -13.03 -19.37 5.92
CA GLY A 210 -13.69 -20.08 7.00
C GLY A 210 -14.04 -19.16 8.18
N GLU A 211 -14.99 -19.58 9.01
CA GLU A 211 -15.40 -18.79 10.20
C GLU A 211 -14.25 -18.55 11.18
N GLU A 212 -13.36 -19.52 11.34
CA GLU A 212 -12.19 -19.42 12.24
C GLU A 212 -11.16 -18.43 11.70
N GLU A 213 -10.86 -18.49 10.40
CA GLU A 213 -9.95 -17.55 9.73
C GLU A 213 -10.50 -16.13 9.79
N LEU A 214 -11.79 -15.96 9.50
CA LEU A 214 -12.44 -14.66 9.57
C LEU A 214 -12.37 -14.09 10.98
N ARG A 215 -12.57 -14.91 12.02
CA ARG A 215 -12.44 -14.49 13.41
C ARG A 215 -11.01 -14.10 13.77
N ALA A 216 -10.02 -14.84 13.28
CA ALA A 216 -8.61 -14.50 13.49
C ALA A 216 -8.28 -13.12 12.89
N PHE A 217 -8.67 -12.88 11.64
CA PHE A 217 -8.48 -11.56 11.02
C PHE A 217 -9.26 -10.44 11.71
N GLN A 218 -10.49 -10.71 12.15
CA GLN A 218 -11.29 -9.72 12.89
C GLN A 218 -10.66 -9.33 14.24
N ALA A 219 -9.93 -10.23 14.88
CA ALA A 219 -9.22 -9.94 16.12
C ALA A 219 -7.99 -9.04 15.92
N GLU A 220 -7.47 -8.96 14.69
CA GLU A 220 -6.34 -8.11 14.31
C GLU A 220 -6.77 -6.76 13.72
N CYS A 221 -8.08 -6.54 13.52
CA CYS A 221 -8.61 -5.27 13.02
C CYS A 221 -8.23 -4.10 13.91
N HIS A 222 -7.99 -2.96 13.26
CA HIS A 222 -7.81 -1.68 13.92
C HIS A 222 -9.12 -1.24 14.59
N GLU A 223 -8.99 -0.52 15.70
CA GLU A 223 -10.10 0.10 16.38
C GLU A 223 -10.50 1.41 15.68
N TYR A 224 -11.76 1.82 15.87
CA TYR A 224 -12.22 3.11 15.39
C TYR A 224 -11.42 4.27 15.99
N GLY A 225 -10.77 5.05 15.12
CA GLY A 225 -9.92 6.18 15.51
C GLY A 225 -8.43 5.85 15.55
N ASP A 226 -8.05 4.58 15.33
CA ASP A 226 -6.66 4.22 15.11
C ASP A 226 -6.09 4.99 13.92
N LYS A 227 -4.82 5.38 14.04
CA LYS A 227 -4.15 6.19 13.02
C LYS A 227 -3.19 5.31 12.23
N VAL A 228 -3.56 4.93 11.02
CA VAL A 228 -2.63 4.20 10.13
C VAL A 228 -1.47 5.08 9.69
N LYS A 229 -1.70 6.39 9.63
CA LYS A 229 -0.71 7.39 9.27
C LYS A 229 -0.63 8.43 10.36
N GLU A 230 0.50 8.50 11.04
CA GLU A 230 0.72 9.53 12.06
C GLU A 230 0.85 10.91 11.42
N ALA A 231 0.39 11.92 12.16
CA ALA A 231 0.69 13.30 11.82
C ALA A 231 2.15 13.58 12.20
N LEU A 232 2.84 14.34 11.36
CA LEU A 232 4.14 14.88 11.73
C LEU A 232 3.98 15.81 12.95
N ASP A 233 5.00 15.84 13.78
CA ASP A 233 5.12 16.80 14.87
C ASP A 233 5.39 18.21 14.34
N GLU A 234 5.43 19.18 15.25
CA GLU A 234 5.60 20.60 14.92
C GLU A 234 6.94 20.86 14.21
N ASP A 235 8.03 20.31 14.74
CA ASP A 235 9.38 20.48 14.18
C ASP A 235 9.47 19.94 12.74
N ALA A 236 8.96 18.73 12.49
CA ALA A 236 8.96 18.15 11.16
C ALA A 236 8.03 18.89 10.19
N MET A 237 6.88 19.38 10.67
CA MET A 237 5.99 20.21 9.83
C MET A 237 6.66 21.55 9.46
N GLU A 238 7.40 22.18 10.38
CA GLU A 238 8.16 23.39 10.12
C GLU A 238 9.27 23.16 9.09
N GLU A 239 9.97 22.01 9.14
CA GLU A 239 10.98 21.66 8.15
C GLU A 239 10.39 21.60 6.74
N ILE A 240 9.22 20.98 6.58
CA ILE A 240 8.50 20.96 5.30
C ILE A 240 8.07 22.37 4.89
N VAL A 241 7.61 23.21 5.81
CA VAL A 241 7.26 24.60 5.50
C VAL A 241 8.49 25.37 5.01
N ARG A 242 9.65 25.21 5.65
CA ARG A 242 10.90 25.87 5.21
C ARG A 242 11.30 25.42 3.81
N LEU A 243 11.24 24.11 3.54
CA LEU A 243 11.48 23.56 2.21
C LEU A 243 10.62 24.27 1.14
N LEU A 244 9.33 24.46 1.41
CA LEU A 244 8.40 25.11 0.47
C LEU A 244 8.63 26.62 0.31
N MET A 245 9.17 27.29 1.32
CA MET A 245 9.42 28.74 1.30
C MET A 245 10.79 29.10 0.73
N ASP A 246 11.79 28.23 0.87
CA ASP A 246 13.14 28.46 0.35
C ASP A 246 13.23 28.24 -1.18
N ASP A 247 12.30 27.46 -1.75
CA ASP A 247 12.17 27.22 -3.20
C ASP A 247 11.27 28.25 -3.92
N ALA A 248 10.70 29.24 -3.20
CA ALA A 248 9.75 30.26 -3.72
C ALA A 248 10.43 31.59 -4.11
#